data_AF-A0A3N5E6A8-F1
#
_entry.id   AF-A0A3N5E6A8-F1
#
_cell.length_a   1.000
_cell.length_b   1.000
_cell.length_c   1.000
_cell.angle_alpha   90.00
_cell.angle_beta   90.00
_cell.angle_gamma   90.00
#
_symmetry.space_group_name_H-M   'P 1'
#
loop_
_entity.id
_entity.type
_entity.pdbx_description
1 polymer ?
#
loop_
_entity_poly.entity_id
_entity_poly.type
_entity_poly.pdbx_seq_one_letter_code
_entity_poly.pdbx_strand_id
1 'polypeptide(L)'
;RMNEGSYGICELCNAQIEEEYLRADPIARICLSHLSEEQQHAIERDLSLASMIQGKLLPTAVTHLPGWEIVHRYQPLGPVSGDFCDVLRSDADPGEAFFLFGDVSGKGVAASLLMSHLHAIFRSLAGTGMPLARVVERANRLFCEGTMSLHYATLVWGRLDGTGNLEICNAGHCPPMLIGTTGVTCIEATGLPVGLFYSANYETRQLHMQAGDTLLLYTDGLTEMHDSAEAEYGDGRLSSLVAHRGRVLPLNDLIDACLNDAASFRGNAPRTDDLTVMMIRRG
;
A
#
# COMPACT_ATOMS: atom_id res chain seq x y z
N ARG A 1 -39.92 14.76 -3.42
CA ARG A 1 -38.55 15.17 -3.81
C ARG A 1 -38.30 15.13 -5.31
N MET A 2 -38.21 13.96 -5.97
CA MET A 2 -38.06 13.92 -7.44
C MET A 2 -39.24 14.60 -8.16
N ASN A 3 -40.47 14.28 -7.75
CA ASN A 3 -41.68 14.91 -8.31
C ASN A 3 -41.86 16.38 -7.90
N GLU A 4 -41.10 16.86 -6.92
CA GLU A 4 -41.19 18.23 -6.36
C GLU A 4 -39.97 19.08 -6.76
N GLY A 5 -39.05 18.55 -7.59
CA GLY A 5 -37.84 19.24 -8.02
C GLY A 5 -36.77 19.45 -6.92
N SER A 6 -36.96 18.88 -5.72
CA SER A 6 -36.06 19.06 -4.55
C SER A 6 -35.09 17.90 -4.33
N TYR A 7 -35.01 16.96 -5.27
CA TYR A 7 -34.03 15.87 -5.23
C TYR A 7 -32.60 16.41 -5.36
N GLY A 8 -31.69 15.92 -4.53
CA GLY A 8 -30.29 16.37 -4.54
C GLY A 8 -30.05 17.78 -4.02
N ILE A 9 -31.05 18.43 -3.43
CA ILE A 9 -30.92 19.76 -2.80
C ILE A 9 -30.86 19.61 -1.28
N CYS A 10 -29.88 20.24 -0.64
CA CYS A 10 -29.75 20.23 0.81
C CYS A 10 -30.86 21.04 1.48
N GLU A 11 -31.53 20.45 2.48
CA GLU A 11 -32.62 21.11 3.20
C GLU A 11 -32.18 22.29 4.09
N LEU A 12 -30.86 22.43 4.36
CA LEU A 12 -30.32 23.46 5.24
C LEU A 12 -29.70 24.64 4.51
N CYS A 13 -28.86 24.41 3.49
CA CYS A 13 -28.25 25.48 2.70
C CYS A 13 -28.91 25.71 1.34
N ASN A 14 -29.85 24.87 0.93
CA ASN A 14 -30.50 24.90 -0.38
C ASN A 14 -29.52 24.80 -1.57
N ALA A 15 -28.28 24.35 -1.33
CA ALA A 15 -27.29 24.05 -2.36
C ALA A 15 -27.45 22.61 -2.85
N GLN A 16 -26.86 22.30 -4.00
CA GLN A 16 -26.78 20.94 -4.51
C GLN A 16 -25.88 20.09 -3.61
N ILE A 17 -26.37 18.92 -3.18
CA ILE A 17 -25.58 17.92 -2.47
C ILE A 17 -24.56 17.34 -3.45
N GLU A 18 -23.34 17.04 -2.98
CA GLU A 18 -22.29 16.51 -3.85
C GLU A 18 -22.77 15.26 -4.59
N GLU A 19 -22.51 15.20 -5.90
CA GLU A 19 -23.03 14.13 -6.76
C GLU A 19 -22.50 12.74 -6.34
N GLU A 20 -21.24 12.68 -5.92
CA GLU A 20 -20.62 11.46 -5.37
C GLU A 20 -21.33 10.98 -4.11
N TYR A 21 -21.71 11.92 -3.23
CA TYR A 21 -22.44 11.58 -2.02
C TYR A 21 -23.87 11.10 -2.34
N LEU A 22 -24.56 11.73 -3.31
CA LEU A 22 -25.87 11.26 -3.77
C LEU A 22 -25.82 9.91 -4.50
N ARG A 23 -24.71 9.55 -5.15
CA ARG A 23 -24.53 8.22 -5.73
C ARG A 23 -24.40 7.15 -4.65
N ALA A 24 -23.71 7.47 -3.55
CA ALA A 24 -23.54 6.57 -2.41
C ALA A 24 -24.81 6.48 -1.53
N ASP A 25 -25.47 7.61 -1.30
CA ASP A 25 -26.72 7.73 -0.53
C ASP A 25 -27.76 8.55 -1.32
N PRO A 26 -28.56 7.88 -2.19
CA PRO A 26 -29.56 8.55 -3.02
C PRO A 26 -30.69 9.22 -2.23
N ILE A 27 -30.83 8.93 -0.93
CA ILE A 27 -31.87 9.52 -0.08
C ILE A 27 -31.33 10.64 0.81
N ALA A 28 -30.06 11.04 0.66
CA ALA A 28 -29.45 12.12 1.40
C ALA A 28 -30.28 13.42 1.34
N ARG A 29 -30.49 14.02 2.51
CA ARG A 29 -31.33 15.23 2.69
C ARG A 29 -30.52 16.48 3.00
N ILE A 30 -29.29 16.31 3.48
CA ILE A 30 -28.39 17.37 3.90
C ILE A 30 -26.99 17.10 3.33
N CYS A 31 -26.19 18.15 3.09
CA CYS A 31 -24.78 17.98 2.72
C CYS A 31 -23.98 17.41 3.90
N LEU A 32 -22.84 16.78 3.61
CA LEU A 32 -21.90 16.31 4.64
C LEU A 32 -21.47 17.45 5.58
N SER A 33 -21.30 18.67 5.06
CA SER A 33 -20.95 19.86 5.83
C SER A 33 -22.03 20.32 6.83
N HIS A 34 -23.25 19.80 6.73
CA HIS A 34 -24.39 20.16 7.58
C HIS A 34 -24.87 19.01 8.46
N LEU A 35 -24.10 17.91 8.55
CA LEU A 35 -24.33 16.88 9.55
C LEU A 35 -24.29 17.50 10.95
N SER A 36 -25.15 17.01 11.86
CA SER A 36 -25.09 17.45 13.26
C SER A 36 -23.78 17.03 13.90
N GLU A 37 -23.37 17.73 14.97
CA GLU A 37 -22.17 17.36 15.74
C GLU A 37 -22.23 15.89 16.20
N GLU A 38 -23.40 15.40 16.61
CA GLU A 38 -23.59 14.00 17.00
C GLU A 38 -23.35 13.02 15.84
N GLN A 39 -23.80 13.35 14.63
CA GLN A 39 -23.58 12.54 13.43
C GLN A 39 -22.11 12.56 13.01
N GLN A 40 -21.46 13.73 13.03
CA GLN A 40 -20.04 13.87 12.74
C GLN A 40 -19.20 13.05 13.72
N HIS A 41 -19.46 13.16 15.02
CA HIS A 41 -18.79 12.37 16.05
C HIS A 41 -19.07 10.86 15.96
N ALA A 42 -20.23 10.44 15.45
CA ALA A 42 -20.48 9.02 15.16
C ALA A 42 -19.57 8.51 14.04
N ILE A 43 -19.48 9.25 12.93
CA ILE A 43 -18.60 8.90 11.79
C ILE A 43 -17.13 8.90 12.21
N GLU A 44 -16.68 9.90 12.96
CA GLU A 44 -15.30 9.97 13.48
C GLU A 44 -14.96 8.76 14.36
N ARG A 45 -15.89 8.32 15.22
CA ARG A 45 -15.71 7.12 16.05
C ARG A 45 -15.60 5.86 15.21
N ASP A 46 -16.45 5.69 14.21
CA ASP A 46 -16.41 4.53 13.32
C ASP A 46 -15.12 4.51 12.49
N LEU A 47 -14.68 5.65 11.97
CA LEU A 47 -13.41 5.78 11.25
C LEU A 47 -12.21 5.51 12.17
N SER A 48 -12.25 5.97 13.43
CA SER A 48 -11.22 5.68 14.42
C SER A 48 -11.15 4.17 14.72
N LEU A 49 -12.30 3.51 14.81
CA LEU A 49 -12.37 2.06 15.00
C LEU A 49 -11.82 1.30 13.79
N ALA A 50 -12.20 1.72 12.58
CA ALA A 50 -11.66 1.15 11.34
C ALA A 50 -10.13 1.31 11.26
N SER A 51 -9.61 2.48 11.63
CA SER A 51 -8.17 2.74 11.73
C SER A 51 -7.46 1.78 12.68
N MET A 52 -8.03 1.56 13.87
CA MET A 52 -7.50 0.61 14.84
C MET A 52 -7.52 -0.84 14.32
N ILE A 53 -8.53 -1.22 13.54
CA ILE A 53 -8.62 -2.55 12.92
C ILE A 53 -7.54 -2.71 11.85
N GLN A 54 -7.41 -1.74 10.92
CA GLN A 54 -6.34 -1.76 9.91
C GLN A 54 -4.95 -1.79 10.54
N GLY A 55 -4.71 -1.00 11.59
CA GLY A 55 -3.44 -0.98 12.30
C GLY A 55 -3.05 -2.34 12.90
N LYS A 56 -4.02 -3.21 13.22
CA LYS A 56 -3.77 -4.58 13.69
C LYS A 56 -3.48 -5.58 12.56
N LEU A 57 -3.80 -5.24 11.31
CA LEU A 57 -3.48 -6.06 10.15
C LEU A 57 -2.00 -5.89 9.76
N LEU A 58 -1.43 -4.72 10.02
CA LEU A 58 -0.03 -4.42 9.71
C LEU A 58 0.94 -5.21 10.61
N PRO A 59 2.15 -5.52 10.13
CA PRO A 59 3.16 -6.24 10.90
C PRO A 59 3.69 -5.33 12.01
N THR A 60 4.49 -5.88 12.92
CA THR A 60 5.22 -5.04 13.88
C THR A 60 6.22 -4.15 13.15
N ALA A 61 6.42 -2.91 13.65
CA ALA A 61 7.27 -1.89 13.02
C ALA A 61 8.67 -2.41 12.62
N VAL A 62 9.23 -3.30 13.45
CA VAL A 62 10.46 -4.04 13.17
C VAL A 62 10.16 -5.53 13.29
N THR A 63 10.61 -6.31 12.31
CA THR A 63 10.53 -7.77 12.29
C THR A 63 11.92 -8.34 12.06
N HIS A 64 12.42 -9.08 13.05
CA HIS A 64 13.68 -9.82 12.91
C HIS A 64 13.38 -11.29 12.57
N LEU A 65 14.10 -11.81 11.58
CA LEU A 65 14.13 -13.22 11.21
C LEU A 65 15.60 -13.67 11.20
N PRO A 66 15.91 -14.96 11.34
CA PRO A 66 17.24 -15.48 11.08
C PRO A 66 17.74 -15.03 9.70
N GLY A 67 18.79 -14.20 9.69
CA GLY A 67 19.39 -13.67 8.47
C GLY A 67 18.71 -12.43 7.88
N TRP A 68 17.60 -11.93 8.44
CA TRP A 68 16.87 -10.77 7.91
C TRP A 68 16.44 -9.76 8.97
N GLU A 69 16.53 -8.49 8.61
CA GLU A 69 15.92 -7.37 9.32
C GLU A 69 14.89 -6.71 8.41
N ILE A 70 13.67 -6.53 8.89
CA ILE A 70 12.59 -5.91 8.12
C ILE A 70 12.02 -4.76 8.94
N VAL A 71 11.93 -3.59 8.32
CA VAL A 71 11.36 -2.39 8.93
C VAL A 71 10.35 -1.79 7.97
N HIS A 72 9.27 -1.25 8.49
CA HIS A 72 8.33 -0.47 7.68
C HIS A 72 7.94 0.85 8.36
N ARG A 73 7.40 1.76 7.55
CA ARG A 73 6.69 2.96 7.95
C ARG A 73 5.40 3.03 7.15
N TYR A 74 4.32 3.32 7.85
CA TYR A 74 2.98 3.42 7.32
C TYR A 74 2.39 4.75 7.79
N GLN A 75 2.10 5.65 6.86
CA GLN A 75 1.61 6.99 7.12
C GLN A 75 0.38 7.25 6.24
N PRO A 76 -0.82 6.86 6.69
CA PRO A 76 -2.04 7.10 5.93
C PRO A 76 -2.34 8.60 5.83
N LEU A 77 -2.94 9.05 4.73
CA LEU A 77 -3.42 10.41 4.49
C LEU A 77 -4.63 10.73 5.36
N GLY A 78 -5.55 9.77 5.46
CA GLY A 78 -6.77 9.84 6.26
C GLY A 78 -6.74 8.89 7.46
N PRO A 79 -7.91 8.68 8.11
CA PRO A 79 -8.02 7.73 9.21
C PRO A 79 -7.82 6.27 8.76
N VAL A 80 -8.13 5.97 7.50
CA VAL A 80 -7.97 4.67 6.86
C VAL A 80 -7.26 4.86 5.52
N SER A 81 -6.62 3.82 5.02
CA SER A 81 -5.75 3.88 3.84
C SER A 81 -5.92 2.68 2.92
N GLY A 82 -5.64 2.90 1.64
CA GLY A 82 -5.58 1.86 0.60
C GLY A 82 -4.29 1.05 0.67
N ASP A 83 -3.20 1.66 1.14
CA ASP A 83 -1.91 1.02 1.32
C ASP A 83 -1.98 -0.15 2.31
N PHE A 84 -1.17 -1.17 2.07
CA PHE A 84 -0.95 -2.27 3.00
C PHE A 84 0.43 -2.86 2.88
N CYS A 85 0.90 -3.42 3.99
CA CYS A 85 2.03 -4.30 3.99
C CYS A 85 1.88 -5.38 5.06
N ASP A 86 2.56 -6.52 4.90
CA ASP A 86 2.57 -7.63 5.85
C ASP A 86 3.87 -8.44 5.73
N VAL A 87 4.22 -9.14 6.80
CA VAL A 87 5.33 -10.11 6.85
C VAL A 87 4.82 -11.38 7.53
N LEU A 88 4.82 -12.46 6.76
CA LEU A 88 4.28 -13.77 7.14
C LEU A 88 5.44 -14.74 7.34
N ARG A 89 5.67 -15.15 8.58
CA ARG A 89 6.71 -16.13 8.90
C ARG A 89 6.27 -17.53 8.47
N SER A 90 7.18 -18.32 7.92
CA SER A 90 6.94 -19.74 7.69
C SER A 90 6.96 -20.48 9.04
N ASP A 91 5.96 -21.32 9.28
CA ASP A 91 5.95 -22.20 10.45
C ASP A 91 6.95 -23.36 10.29
N ALA A 92 7.34 -23.68 9.06
CA ALA A 92 8.20 -24.82 8.74
C ALA A 92 9.71 -24.47 8.81
N ASP A 93 10.08 -23.26 8.38
CA ASP A 93 11.47 -22.78 8.40
C ASP A 93 11.52 -21.37 9.02
N PRO A 94 12.16 -21.19 10.19
CA PRO A 94 12.28 -19.88 10.83
C PRO A 94 12.96 -18.81 9.97
N GLY A 95 13.81 -19.20 9.01
CA GLY A 95 14.49 -18.30 8.07
C GLY A 95 13.68 -17.98 6.80
N GLU A 96 12.54 -18.65 6.59
CA GLU A 96 11.63 -18.38 5.48
C GLU A 96 10.50 -17.43 5.91
N ALA A 97 10.22 -16.46 5.06
CA ALA A 97 9.07 -15.58 5.24
C ALA A 97 8.54 -15.10 3.90
N PHE A 98 7.27 -14.74 3.89
CA PHE A 98 6.66 -13.99 2.80
C PHE A 98 6.48 -12.53 3.21
N PHE A 99 6.52 -11.65 2.24
CA PHE A 99 6.14 -10.25 2.43
C PHE A 99 5.10 -9.85 1.38
N LEU A 100 4.16 -9.03 1.82
CA LEU A 100 3.14 -8.41 1.00
C LEU A 100 3.30 -6.91 1.12
N PHE A 101 3.21 -6.20 0.00
CA PHE A 101 3.26 -4.75 -0.04
C PHE A 101 2.42 -4.26 -1.21
N GLY A 102 1.61 -3.23 -1.05
CA GLY A 102 0.81 -2.72 -2.16
C GLY A 102 -0.15 -1.64 -1.76
N ASP A 103 -0.93 -1.22 -2.75
CA ASP A 103 -1.99 -0.22 -2.63
C ASP A 103 -3.20 -0.58 -3.50
N VAL A 104 -4.38 -0.21 -3.04
CA VAL A 104 -5.65 -0.39 -3.72
C VAL A 104 -6.09 0.93 -4.35
N SER A 105 -6.47 0.88 -5.63
CA SER A 105 -7.00 2.02 -6.36
C SER A 105 -8.19 2.67 -5.64
N GLY A 106 -8.15 3.99 -5.52
CA GLY A 106 -9.17 4.78 -4.82
C GLY A 106 -8.65 5.24 -3.46
N LYS A 107 -9.52 5.85 -2.64
CA LYS A 107 -9.14 6.40 -1.33
C LYS A 107 -10.21 6.16 -0.28
N GLY A 108 -9.84 6.31 0.98
CA GLY A 108 -10.76 6.28 2.11
C GLY A 108 -11.32 4.88 2.41
N VAL A 109 -12.57 4.84 2.88
CA VAL A 109 -13.17 3.62 3.45
C VAL A 109 -13.31 2.50 2.42
N ALA A 110 -13.69 2.80 1.18
CA ALA A 110 -13.83 1.77 0.15
C ALA A 110 -12.48 1.06 -0.13
N ALA A 111 -11.42 1.82 -0.35
CA ALA A 111 -10.07 1.27 -0.57
C ALA A 111 -9.61 0.45 0.65
N SER A 112 -9.86 0.92 1.87
CA SER A 112 -9.50 0.23 3.12
C SER A 112 -10.13 -1.15 3.29
N LEU A 113 -11.38 -1.32 2.84
CA LEU A 113 -12.11 -2.59 2.89
C LEU A 113 -11.57 -3.59 1.86
N LEU A 114 -11.30 -3.11 0.65
CA LEU A 114 -10.67 -3.89 -0.42
C LEU A 114 -9.25 -4.31 -0.06
N MET A 115 -8.48 -3.42 0.56
CA MET A 115 -7.18 -3.70 1.15
C MET A 115 -7.27 -4.83 2.17
N SER A 116 -8.23 -4.75 3.10
CA SER A 116 -8.43 -5.79 4.12
C SER A 116 -8.82 -7.14 3.49
N HIS A 117 -9.59 -7.11 2.40
CA HIS A 117 -9.98 -8.30 1.65
C HIS A 117 -8.78 -8.96 0.97
N LEU A 118 -7.93 -8.19 0.26
CA LEU A 118 -6.70 -8.70 -0.35
C LEU A 118 -5.74 -9.26 0.69
N HIS A 119 -5.54 -8.51 1.77
CA HIS A 119 -4.71 -8.95 2.89
C HIS A 119 -5.16 -10.32 3.41
N ALA A 120 -6.45 -10.49 3.68
CA ALA A 120 -6.99 -11.78 4.13
C ALA A 120 -6.80 -12.91 3.09
N ILE A 121 -7.00 -12.62 1.79
CA ILE A 121 -6.77 -13.59 0.72
C ILE A 121 -5.31 -14.06 0.73
N PHE A 122 -4.34 -13.14 0.65
CA PHE A 122 -2.92 -13.48 0.59
C PHE A 122 -2.47 -14.25 1.83
N ARG A 123 -2.89 -13.82 3.02
CA ARG A 123 -2.61 -14.55 4.27
C ARG A 123 -3.15 -15.97 4.26
N SER A 124 -4.35 -16.20 3.69
CA SER A 124 -4.94 -17.54 3.59
C SER A 124 -4.23 -18.45 2.58
N LEU A 125 -3.57 -17.86 1.58
CA LEU A 125 -2.84 -18.57 0.53
C LEU A 125 -1.37 -18.78 0.89
N ALA A 126 -0.79 -17.92 1.73
CA ALA A 126 0.56 -18.05 2.28
C ALA A 126 0.64 -19.31 3.16
N GLY A 127 1.39 -20.31 2.73
CA GLY A 127 1.48 -21.61 3.42
C GLY A 127 0.74 -22.76 2.72
N THR A 128 0.03 -22.51 1.63
CA THR A 128 -0.56 -23.59 0.80
C THR A 128 0.47 -24.40 0.00
N GLY A 129 1.74 -23.97 -0.01
CA GLY A 129 2.81 -24.58 -0.81
C GLY A 129 2.71 -24.32 -2.31
N MET A 130 1.77 -23.45 -2.73
CA MET A 130 1.64 -23.07 -4.13
C MET A 130 2.83 -22.22 -4.61
N PRO A 131 3.23 -22.31 -5.89
CA PRO A 131 4.19 -21.38 -6.48
C PRO A 131 3.73 -19.92 -6.32
N LEU A 132 4.68 -19.00 -6.15
CA LEU A 132 4.40 -17.62 -5.78
C LEU A 132 3.52 -16.90 -6.83
N ALA A 133 3.78 -17.10 -8.12
CA ALA A 133 2.94 -16.63 -9.22
C ALA A 133 1.49 -17.15 -9.14
N ARG A 134 1.32 -18.44 -8.79
CA ARG A 134 -0.01 -19.08 -8.69
C ARG A 134 -0.83 -18.54 -7.53
N VAL A 135 -0.17 -18.11 -6.45
CA VAL A 135 -0.83 -17.40 -5.34
C VAL A 135 -1.42 -16.09 -5.85
N VAL A 136 -0.65 -15.30 -6.60
CA VAL A 136 -1.13 -14.02 -7.16
C VAL A 136 -2.26 -14.23 -8.17
N GLU A 137 -2.15 -15.22 -9.07
CA GLU A 137 -3.23 -15.57 -9.99
C GLU A 137 -4.52 -15.98 -9.28
N ARG A 138 -4.41 -16.75 -8.20
CA ARG A 138 -5.57 -17.17 -7.39
C ARG A 138 -6.17 -16.00 -6.63
N ALA A 139 -5.32 -15.16 -6.03
CA ALA A 139 -5.74 -13.96 -5.35
C ALA A 139 -6.48 -13.00 -6.29
N ASN A 140 -5.97 -12.84 -7.51
CA ASN A 140 -6.60 -12.03 -8.55
C ASN A 140 -8.01 -12.48 -8.91
N ARG A 141 -8.23 -13.80 -9.08
CA ARG A 141 -9.58 -14.33 -9.34
C ARG A 141 -10.53 -14.09 -8.18
N LEU A 142 -10.08 -14.37 -6.96
CA LEU A 142 -10.90 -14.16 -5.74
C LEU A 142 -11.24 -12.67 -5.56
N PHE A 143 -10.29 -11.79 -5.83
CA PHE A 143 -10.50 -10.35 -5.77
C PHE A 143 -11.50 -9.89 -6.83
N CYS A 144 -11.37 -10.31 -8.09
CA CYS A 144 -12.33 -10.01 -9.15
C CYS A 144 -13.75 -10.53 -8.83
N GLU A 145 -13.89 -11.67 -8.14
CA GLU A 145 -15.19 -12.23 -7.73
C GLU A 145 -15.85 -11.41 -6.61
N GLY A 146 -15.06 -10.79 -5.75
CA GLY A 146 -15.52 -10.03 -4.58
C GLY A 146 -15.65 -8.52 -4.79
N THR A 147 -15.31 -8.00 -5.97
CA THR A 147 -15.20 -6.54 -6.21
C THR A 147 -16.05 -6.06 -7.38
N MET A 148 -16.43 -4.77 -7.34
CA MET A 148 -17.11 -4.12 -8.45
C MET A 148 -16.13 -3.82 -9.59
N SER A 149 -16.65 -3.78 -10.82
CA SER A 149 -15.91 -3.33 -12.00
C SER A 149 -15.24 -1.99 -11.74
N LEU A 150 -13.95 -1.85 -12.10
CA LEU A 150 -13.07 -0.67 -11.97
C LEU A 150 -12.15 -0.62 -10.73
N HIS A 151 -12.33 -1.47 -9.72
CA HIS A 151 -11.35 -1.55 -8.62
C HIS A 151 -10.20 -2.50 -8.95
N TYR A 152 -8.97 -2.06 -8.65
CA TYR A 152 -7.77 -2.86 -8.79
C TYR A 152 -6.80 -2.57 -7.65
N ALA A 153 -5.75 -3.38 -7.53
CA ALA A 153 -4.67 -3.16 -6.59
C ALA A 153 -3.33 -3.43 -7.26
N THR A 154 -2.35 -2.59 -6.96
CA THR A 154 -0.97 -2.84 -7.32
C THR A 154 -0.28 -3.47 -6.11
N LEU A 155 0.48 -4.54 -6.31
CA LEU A 155 1.16 -5.18 -5.18
C LEU A 155 2.44 -5.88 -5.57
N VAL A 156 3.27 -6.10 -4.57
CA VAL A 156 4.44 -6.96 -4.58
C VAL A 156 4.20 -8.07 -3.57
N TRP A 157 4.28 -9.30 -4.07
CA TRP A 157 4.27 -10.50 -3.25
C TRP A 157 5.65 -11.14 -3.37
N GLY A 158 6.29 -11.45 -2.24
CA GLY A 158 7.62 -12.02 -2.26
C GLY A 158 7.85 -13.04 -1.16
N ARG A 159 8.87 -13.85 -1.37
CA ARG A 159 9.34 -14.89 -0.47
C ARG A 159 10.85 -14.78 -0.29
N LEU A 160 11.28 -14.88 0.95
CA LEU A 160 12.67 -14.89 1.39
C LEU A 160 12.96 -16.25 2.01
N ASP A 161 14.20 -16.72 1.88
CA ASP A 161 14.73 -17.86 2.65
C ASP A 161 15.99 -17.51 3.45
N GLY A 162 16.40 -18.41 4.35
CA GLY A 162 17.57 -18.17 5.20
C GLY A 162 18.91 -18.11 4.45
N THR A 163 18.94 -18.52 3.17
CA THR A 163 20.15 -18.53 2.35
C THR A 163 20.39 -17.20 1.63
N GLY A 164 19.40 -16.31 1.62
CA GLY A 164 19.46 -15.04 0.89
C GLY A 164 18.71 -15.06 -0.44
N ASN A 165 18.00 -16.13 -0.78
CA ASN A 165 17.19 -16.14 -1.99
C ASN A 165 15.93 -15.29 -1.80
N LEU A 166 15.59 -14.55 -2.84
CA LEU A 166 14.41 -13.73 -2.95
C LEU A 166 13.65 -14.17 -4.22
N GLU A 167 12.44 -14.68 -4.04
CA GLU A 167 11.47 -14.83 -5.11
C GLU A 167 10.44 -13.70 -5.02
N ILE A 168 10.18 -12.99 -6.12
CA ILE A 168 9.31 -11.81 -6.09
C ILE A 168 8.40 -11.76 -7.32
N CYS A 169 7.14 -11.43 -7.10
CA CYS A 169 6.16 -11.11 -8.14
C CYS A 169 5.70 -9.67 -7.93
N ASN A 170 5.93 -8.81 -8.92
CA ASN A 170 5.45 -7.43 -8.90
C ASN A 170 4.24 -7.33 -9.86
N ALA A 171 3.05 -7.27 -9.28
CA ALA A 171 1.76 -7.11 -9.94
C ALA A 171 1.44 -5.62 -10.20
N GLY A 172 2.27 -4.98 -11.02
CA GLY A 172 2.06 -3.60 -11.48
C GLY A 172 2.29 -2.50 -10.43
N HIS A 173 3.00 -2.80 -9.34
CA HIS A 173 3.37 -1.82 -8.31
C HIS A 173 4.66 -1.09 -8.64
N CYS A 174 4.94 0.00 -7.90
CA CYS A 174 6.20 0.73 -7.95
C CYS A 174 7.39 -0.24 -7.90
N PRO A 175 8.36 -0.15 -8.84
CA PRO A 175 9.47 -1.10 -8.91
C PRO A 175 10.29 -1.11 -7.61
N PRO A 176 10.35 -2.25 -6.88
CA PRO A 176 11.22 -2.35 -5.72
C PRO A 176 12.68 -2.09 -6.09
N MET A 177 13.41 -1.38 -5.22
CA MET A 177 14.82 -1.06 -5.43
C MET A 177 15.70 -2.02 -4.62
N LEU A 178 16.47 -2.86 -5.30
CA LEU A 178 17.51 -3.68 -4.70
C LEU A 178 18.82 -2.89 -4.63
N ILE A 179 19.26 -2.61 -3.42
CA ILE A 179 20.45 -1.80 -3.13
C ILE A 179 21.59 -2.75 -2.73
N GLY A 180 22.55 -2.91 -3.64
CA GLY A 180 23.70 -3.79 -3.49
C GLY A 180 25.04 -3.04 -3.50
N THR A 181 26.14 -3.79 -3.52
CA THR A 181 27.50 -3.23 -3.64
C THR A 181 27.75 -2.51 -4.97
N THR A 182 27.08 -2.94 -6.03
CA THR A 182 27.27 -2.45 -7.41
C THR A 182 26.34 -1.28 -7.76
N GLY A 183 25.42 -0.92 -6.88
CA GLY A 183 24.45 0.15 -7.08
C GLY A 183 23.02 -0.27 -6.76
N VAL A 184 22.07 0.45 -7.35
CA VAL A 184 20.63 0.23 -7.20
C VAL A 184 20.07 -0.42 -8.46
N THR A 185 19.32 -1.50 -8.31
CA THR A 185 18.63 -2.19 -9.41
C THR A 185 17.13 -2.21 -9.14
N CYS A 186 16.33 -1.74 -10.09
CA CYS A 186 14.86 -1.78 -10.00
C CYS A 186 14.31 -3.15 -10.44
N ILE A 187 13.35 -3.67 -9.69
CA ILE A 187 12.64 -4.91 -9.98
C ILE A 187 11.32 -4.57 -10.67
N GLU A 188 11.38 -4.47 -11.99
CA GLU A 188 10.21 -4.15 -12.81
C GLU A 188 9.04 -5.11 -12.62
N ALA A 189 7.84 -4.60 -12.89
CA ALA A 189 6.60 -5.38 -12.87
C ALA A 189 6.70 -6.64 -13.75
N THR A 190 6.19 -7.75 -13.21
CA THR A 190 6.13 -9.08 -13.85
C THR A 190 4.69 -9.50 -14.15
N GLY A 191 3.72 -8.65 -13.84
CA GLY A 191 2.31 -8.84 -14.11
C GLY A 191 1.56 -7.51 -14.07
N LEU A 192 0.29 -7.56 -14.49
CA LEU A 192 -0.63 -6.43 -14.40
C LEU A 192 -1.15 -6.27 -12.96
N PRO A 193 -1.71 -5.09 -12.60
CA PRO A 193 -2.42 -4.94 -11.35
C PRO A 193 -3.54 -5.98 -11.14
N VAL A 194 -3.67 -6.43 -9.90
CA VAL A 194 -4.69 -7.39 -9.48
C VAL A 194 -6.07 -6.74 -9.56
N GLY A 195 -7.07 -7.46 -10.07
CA GLY A 195 -8.45 -6.99 -10.20
C GLY A 195 -8.82 -6.49 -11.60
N LEU A 196 -7.83 -6.16 -12.44
CA LEU A 196 -8.08 -5.64 -13.79
C LEU A 196 -8.66 -6.70 -14.73
N PHE A 197 -8.08 -7.90 -14.73
CA PHE A 197 -8.48 -8.98 -15.63
C PHE A 197 -8.53 -10.31 -14.89
N TYR A 198 -9.69 -10.96 -14.91
CA TYR A 198 -9.93 -12.24 -14.23
C TYR A 198 -8.89 -13.33 -14.58
N SER A 199 -8.45 -13.36 -15.84
CA SER A 199 -7.51 -14.35 -16.38
C SER A 199 -6.08 -13.82 -16.58
N ALA A 200 -5.66 -12.80 -15.81
CA ALA A 200 -4.27 -12.34 -15.82
C ALA A 200 -3.31 -13.45 -15.35
N ASN A 201 -2.16 -13.55 -16.02
CA ASN A 201 -1.05 -14.42 -15.63
C ASN A 201 0.04 -13.57 -14.96
N TYR A 202 0.81 -14.20 -14.07
CA TYR A 202 1.83 -13.53 -13.30
C TYR A 202 3.13 -14.33 -13.36
N GLU A 203 4.26 -13.64 -13.40
CA GLU A 203 5.60 -14.25 -13.38
C GLU A 203 6.37 -13.84 -12.13
N THR A 204 7.38 -14.63 -11.76
CA THR A 204 8.27 -14.33 -10.63
C THR A 204 9.69 -14.09 -11.12
N ARG A 205 10.42 -13.23 -10.42
CA ARG A 205 11.86 -13.09 -10.54
C ARG A 205 12.53 -13.77 -9.35
N GLN A 206 13.63 -14.45 -9.65
CA GLN A 206 14.50 -15.06 -8.66
C GLN A 206 15.77 -14.22 -8.57
N LEU A 207 16.08 -13.79 -7.35
CA LEU A 207 17.20 -12.94 -7.02
C LEU A 207 17.92 -13.54 -5.80
N HIS A 208 19.16 -13.13 -5.60
CA HIS A 208 19.93 -13.53 -4.44
C HIS A 208 20.56 -12.29 -3.80
N MET A 209 20.20 -12.02 -2.54
CA MET A 209 20.65 -10.87 -1.77
C MET A 209 21.89 -11.26 -0.97
N GLN A 210 22.98 -10.52 -1.15
CA GLN A 210 24.19 -10.68 -0.35
C GLN A 210 24.02 -10.02 1.03
N ALA A 211 24.87 -10.39 1.99
CA ALA A 211 24.90 -9.73 3.29
C ALA A 211 25.06 -8.20 3.14
N GLY A 212 24.20 -7.47 3.87
CA GLY A 212 24.09 -6.01 3.82
C GLY A 212 23.25 -5.46 2.67
N ASP A 213 22.85 -6.27 1.68
CA ASP A 213 21.95 -5.81 0.61
C ASP A 213 20.57 -5.49 1.19
N THR A 214 19.94 -4.46 0.64
CA THR A 214 18.65 -3.95 1.12
C THR A 214 17.67 -3.87 -0.04
N LEU A 215 16.49 -4.48 0.12
CA LEU A 215 15.36 -4.29 -0.76
C LEU A 215 14.47 -3.19 -0.19
N LEU A 216 14.20 -2.16 -0.99
CA LEU A 216 13.29 -1.07 -0.68
C LEU A 216 12.00 -1.23 -1.49
N LEU A 217 10.86 -1.27 -0.80
CA LEU A 217 9.51 -1.17 -1.34
C LEU A 217 8.87 0.14 -0.85
N TYR A 218 8.14 0.81 -1.72
CA TYR A 218 7.55 2.12 -1.47
C TYR A 218 6.29 2.28 -2.32
N THR A 219 5.32 3.02 -1.81
CA THR A 219 4.15 3.46 -2.58
C THR A 219 4.44 4.74 -3.33
N ASP A 220 3.62 5.03 -4.35
CA ASP A 220 3.71 6.23 -5.18
C ASP A 220 3.53 7.51 -4.36
N GLY A 221 2.82 7.49 -3.23
CA GLY A 221 2.74 8.63 -2.32
C GLY A 221 4.10 9.12 -1.76
N LEU A 222 5.18 8.35 -1.92
CA LEU A 222 6.55 8.84 -1.71
C LEU A 222 7.14 9.54 -2.94
N THR A 223 7.01 8.96 -4.14
CA THR A 223 7.71 9.41 -5.35
C THR A 223 6.91 10.41 -6.18
N GLU A 224 5.59 10.30 -6.15
CA GLU A 224 4.64 11.28 -6.69
C GLU A 224 4.33 12.41 -5.69
N MET A 225 5.13 12.57 -4.63
CA MET A 225 5.00 13.73 -3.75
C MET A 225 5.42 15.01 -4.49
N HIS A 226 4.53 16.00 -4.57
CA HIS A 226 4.80 17.27 -5.27
C HIS A 226 5.28 18.40 -4.37
N ASP A 227 6.13 19.26 -4.90
CA ASP A 227 6.46 20.56 -4.30
C ASP A 227 5.42 21.65 -4.65
N SER A 228 5.66 22.89 -4.20
CA SER A 228 4.76 24.02 -4.51
C SER A 228 4.71 24.41 -5.99
N ALA A 229 5.60 23.87 -6.82
CA ALA A 229 5.62 24.06 -8.27
C ALA A 229 5.01 22.86 -9.02
N GLU A 230 4.35 21.94 -8.30
CA GLU A 230 3.75 20.71 -8.83
C GLU A 230 4.79 19.76 -9.46
N ALA A 231 6.07 19.88 -9.07
CA ALA A 231 7.11 18.95 -9.51
C ALA A 231 7.18 17.74 -8.57
N GLU A 232 7.22 16.54 -9.15
CA GLU A 232 7.33 15.28 -8.40
C GLU A 232 8.72 15.06 -7.80
N TYR A 233 8.76 14.45 -6.62
CA TYR A 233 9.99 14.03 -5.95
C TYR A 233 10.81 13.07 -6.81
N GLY A 234 10.13 12.08 -7.40
CA GLY A 234 10.61 11.17 -8.42
C GLY A 234 11.55 10.06 -7.95
N ASP A 235 11.52 8.93 -8.67
CA ASP A 235 12.32 7.74 -8.37
C ASP A 235 13.83 8.00 -8.44
N GLY A 236 14.26 8.91 -9.32
CA GLY A 236 15.67 9.22 -9.52
C GLY A 236 16.34 9.82 -8.27
N ARG A 237 15.60 10.66 -7.54
CA ARG A 237 16.07 11.26 -6.28
C ARG A 237 16.12 10.21 -5.18
N LEU A 238 15.06 9.39 -5.07
CA LEU A 238 15.02 8.28 -4.13
C LEU A 238 16.19 7.31 -4.34
N SER A 239 16.39 6.86 -5.58
CA SER A 239 17.46 5.95 -5.99
C SER A 239 18.85 6.53 -5.66
N SER A 240 19.07 7.81 -5.95
CA SER A 240 20.33 8.50 -5.65
C SER A 240 20.61 8.56 -4.14
N LEU A 241 19.59 8.84 -3.32
CA LEU A 241 19.71 8.90 -1.87
C LEU A 241 20.09 7.53 -1.30
N VAL A 242 19.41 6.46 -1.73
CA VAL A 242 19.64 5.12 -1.19
C VAL A 242 20.90 4.46 -1.72
N ALA A 243 21.36 4.81 -2.92
CA ALA A 243 22.62 4.31 -3.48
C ALA A 243 23.83 4.58 -2.55
N HIS A 244 23.85 5.72 -1.87
CA HIS A 244 24.96 6.11 -1.01
C HIS A 244 24.82 5.64 0.44
N ARG A 245 23.59 5.46 0.91
CA ARG A 245 23.28 5.25 2.34
C ARG A 245 22.74 3.85 2.65
N GLY A 246 22.28 3.13 1.63
CA GLY A 246 21.42 1.97 1.75
C GLY A 246 22.05 0.75 2.43
N ARG A 247 23.38 0.64 2.43
CA ARG A 247 24.13 -0.45 3.08
C ARG A 247 24.86 -0.01 4.36
N VAL A 248 24.80 1.28 4.70
CA VAL A 248 25.58 1.88 5.80
C VAL A 248 24.70 2.23 6.99
N LEU A 249 23.56 2.87 6.73
CA LEU A 249 22.65 3.30 7.79
C LEU A 249 21.83 2.13 8.33
N PRO A 250 21.52 2.08 9.65
CA PRO A 250 20.44 1.26 10.17
C PRO A 250 19.14 1.45 9.38
N LEU A 251 18.31 0.42 9.27
CA LEU A 251 17.10 0.48 8.42
C LEU A 251 16.13 1.58 8.83
N ASN A 252 15.91 1.78 10.13
CA ASN A 252 15.07 2.87 10.63
C ASN A 252 15.59 4.24 10.19
N ASP A 253 16.90 4.50 10.38
CA ASP A 253 17.54 5.76 10.00
C ASP A 253 17.50 5.99 8.48
N LEU A 254 17.59 4.92 7.69
CA LEU A 254 17.51 4.99 6.24
C LEU A 254 16.09 5.33 5.77
N ILE A 255 15.05 4.72 6.36
CA ILE A 255 13.66 5.11 6.06
C ILE A 255 13.44 6.56 6.46
N ASP A 256 13.82 6.95 7.69
CA ASP A 256 13.63 8.31 8.17
C ASP A 256 14.40 9.32 7.28
N ALA A 257 15.58 8.96 6.76
CA ALA A 257 16.29 9.79 5.79
C ALA A 257 15.52 9.96 4.46
N CYS A 258 14.87 8.91 3.95
CA CYS A 258 14.04 9.00 2.74
C CYS A 258 12.82 9.90 2.98
N LEU A 259 12.12 9.68 4.10
CA LEU A 259 10.93 10.46 4.46
C LEU A 259 11.26 11.93 4.70
N ASN A 260 12.38 12.21 5.35
CA ASN A 260 12.82 13.59 5.60
C ASN A 260 13.26 14.31 4.32
N ASP A 261 13.91 13.63 3.36
CA ASP A 261 14.26 14.24 2.07
C ASP A 261 13.00 14.57 1.27
N ALA A 262 12.03 13.65 1.21
CA ALA A 262 10.75 13.86 0.56
C ALA A 262 9.94 15.00 1.23
N ALA A 263 9.85 15.00 2.57
CA ALA A 263 9.18 16.07 3.30
C ALA A 263 9.85 17.43 3.10
N SER A 264 11.18 17.47 3.02
CA SER A 264 11.94 18.69 2.76
C SER A 264 11.73 19.20 1.34
N PHE A 265 11.65 18.29 0.36
CA PHE A 265 11.35 18.62 -1.03
C PHE A 265 9.95 19.21 -1.20
N ARG A 266 8.94 18.56 -0.61
CA ARG A 266 7.54 19.03 -0.61
C ARG A 266 7.38 20.41 0.05
N GLY A 267 8.17 20.68 1.09
CA GLY A 267 8.04 21.90 1.88
C GLY A 267 6.66 22.03 2.51
N ASN A 268 5.93 23.09 2.15
CA ASN A 268 4.60 23.40 2.71
C ASN A 268 3.43 22.88 1.85
N ALA A 269 3.69 22.26 0.69
CA ALA A 269 2.63 21.70 -0.14
C ALA A 269 1.89 20.58 0.62
N PRO A 270 0.55 20.47 0.50
CA PRO A 270 -0.19 19.41 1.19
C PRO A 270 0.23 18.04 0.65
N ARG A 271 0.19 17.02 1.52
CA ARG A 271 0.31 15.64 1.05
C ARG A 271 -1.01 15.23 0.40
N THR A 272 -0.94 14.50 -0.70
CA THR A 272 -2.08 14.12 -1.53
C THR A 272 -2.38 12.62 -1.49
N ASP A 273 -1.47 11.80 -0.99
CA ASP A 273 -1.64 10.34 -0.90
C ASP A 273 -1.18 9.68 0.40
N ASP A 274 -1.57 8.41 0.55
CA ASP A 274 -1.05 7.48 1.54
C ASP A 274 0.45 7.24 1.29
N LEU A 275 1.24 7.08 2.35
CA LEU A 275 2.68 6.85 2.22
C LEU A 275 3.09 5.63 3.02
N THR A 276 3.58 4.62 2.32
CA THR A 276 4.10 3.40 2.93
C THR A 276 5.47 3.07 2.38
N VAL A 277 6.38 2.65 3.26
CA VAL A 277 7.73 2.21 2.93
C VAL A 277 8.05 0.95 3.72
N MET A 278 8.62 -0.05 3.06
CA MET A 278 9.18 -1.23 3.68
C MET A 278 10.61 -1.43 3.20
N MET A 279 11.51 -1.73 4.13
CA MET A 279 12.88 -2.11 3.82
C MET A 279 13.19 -3.48 4.43
N ILE A 280 13.83 -4.34 3.63
CA ILE A 280 14.23 -5.69 4.01
C ILE A 280 15.73 -5.79 3.78
N ARG A 281 16.51 -6.05 4.82
CA ARG A 281 17.97 -6.18 4.75
C ARG A 281 18.41 -7.59 5.06
N ARG A 282 19.33 -8.10 4.25
CA ARG A 282 20.05 -9.33 4.55
C ARG A 282 21.14 -9.04 5.60
N GLY A 283 21.07 -9.73 6.73
CA GLY A 283 22.07 -9.66 7.81
C GLY A 283 23.44 -10.20 7.44
#